data_AF-A0A937NEK4-F1
#
_entry.id   AF-A0A937NEK4-F1
#
_cell.length_a   1.000
_cell.length_b   1.000
_cell.length_c   1.000
_cell.angle_alpha   90.00
_cell.angle_beta   90.00
_cell.angle_gamma   90.00
#
_symmetry.space_group_name_H-M   'P 1'
#
loop_
_entity.id
_entity.type
_entity.pdbx_description
1 polymer ?
#
loop_
_entity_poly.entity_id
_entity_poly.type
_entity_poly.pdbx_seq_one_letter_code
_entity_poly.pdbx_strand_id
1 'polypeptide(L)'
;DVAPVVTVIDAQTHETSAIELPHGAHSLRDVCVLPDGKHALVTHLLANFEQIPFRVDMGWVNVNVISVIDTRQRKVLSTIGMDDYDLGAGNPWDVTCTNDGKRVYASLAGTHELCVIDTDDLLSDFAYRTMQPMMAVWPIYLSLGESLWRRIRLPGKGPRGLAAVGSNVYVAQYFSDSVAEVDIEIELPATRTAKAYLTRYYSDTTAEDDAAAERSTTIGTIALGPPPQLTLRRRGELLFHDATICYQNWVSCASCHPDGRGDSLNWDLMNDSVGNPKNTKSMMLAHETPPAMAEGVRASAEVAVRSGLAHILFADRPEEEATAIDAYLKSLRPVPSPYLVDGQLSPAAKRGHKLFHSERVACHRCHPAPKYTDLRAHNVGTRRRNEYTDRFDTPTLIEVWRTAPYLHDGRYLTVKELLVEGTHGLRGNRSSELTEQDIDDLVEFVLSL
;
A
#
# COMPACT_ATOMS: atom_id res chain seq x y z
N ASP A 1 -8.25 1.06 16.34
CA ASP A 1 -7.85 1.70 15.08
C ASP A 1 -7.21 0.70 14.15
N VAL A 2 -7.22 0.95 12.84
CA VAL A 2 -6.54 0.09 11.85
C VAL A 2 -5.23 0.78 11.51
N ALA A 3 -4.15 0.34 12.16
CA ALA A 3 -2.84 0.95 11.98
C ALA A 3 -1.70 -0.08 12.15
N PRO A 4 -0.66 0.00 11.31
CA PRO A 4 0.59 -0.69 11.50
C PRO A 4 1.39 -0.04 12.63
N VAL A 5 2.38 -0.78 13.11
CA VAL A 5 3.29 -0.32 14.16
C VAL A 5 4.73 -0.26 13.65
N VAL A 6 5.47 0.74 14.13
CA VAL A 6 6.92 0.80 14.01
C VAL A 6 7.50 0.22 15.29
N THR A 7 8.25 -0.87 15.17
CA THR A 7 8.94 -1.49 16.32
C THR A 7 10.27 -0.77 16.57
N VAL A 8 10.41 -0.19 17.76
CA VAL A 8 11.67 0.36 18.26
C VAL A 8 12.38 -0.73 19.06
N ILE A 9 13.61 -1.04 18.67
CA ILE A 9 14.45 -2.04 19.33
C ILE A 9 15.65 -1.31 19.95
N ASP A 10 15.83 -1.44 21.25
CA ASP A 10 17.06 -1.01 21.90
C ASP A 10 18.20 -1.97 21.49
N ALA A 11 19.23 -1.44 20.82
CA ALA A 11 20.30 -2.26 20.27
C ALA A 11 21.24 -2.87 21.34
N GLN A 12 21.20 -2.40 22.60
CA GLN A 12 22.01 -2.94 23.69
C GLN A 12 21.25 -3.97 24.52
N THR A 13 19.98 -3.69 24.83
CA THR A 13 19.16 -4.55 25.71
C THR A 13 18.27 -5.52 24.94
N HIS A 14 18.05 -5.26 23.64
CA HIS A 14 17.06 -5.93 22.78
C HIS A 14 15.61 -5.78 23.27
N GLU A 15 15.35 -4.83 24.16
CA GLU A 15 13.99 -4.50 24.55
C GLU A 15 13.25 -3.84 23.38
N THR A 16 11.98 -4.23 23.20
CA THR A 16 11.15 -3.75 22.09
C THR A 16 10.01 -2.88 22.61
N SER A 17 9.68 -1.84 21.85
CA SER A 17 8.44 -1.08 22.02
C SER A 17 7.79 -0.81 20.66
N ALA A 18 6.50 -0.52 20.64
CA ALA A 18 5.74 -0.30 19.41
C ALA A 18 5.19 1.12 19.38
N ILE A 19 5.29 1.76 18.21
CA ILE A 19 4.71 3.07 17.93
C ILE A 19 3.61 2.85 16.90
N GLU A 20 2.36 3.04 17.31
CA GLU A 20 1.22 2.96 16.42
C GLU A 20 1.19 4.19 15.49
N LEU A 21 1.05 3.95 14.18
CA LEU A 21 0.87 5.00 13.19
C LEU A 21 -0.59 5.48 13.16
N PRO A 22 -0.90 6.59 12.45
CA PRO A 22 -2.28 7.06 12.35
C PRO A 22 -3.21 5.99 11.77
N HIS A 23 -4.47 6.02 12.20
CA HIS A 23 -5.53 5.20 11.64
C HIS A 23 -5.59 5.33 10.11
N GLY A 24 -5.64 4.20 9.41
CA GLY A 24 -5.59 4.13 7.94
C GLY A 24 -4.19 4.13 7.34
N ALA A 25 -3.12 4.22 8.16
CA ALA A 25 -1.77 4.02 7.66
C ALA A 25 -1.60 2.58 7.17
N HIS A 26 -0.87 2.37 6.07
CA HIS A 26 -0.57 1.04 5.54
C HIS A 26 0.61 1.10 4.57
N SER A 27 1.03 -0.05 4.06
CA SER A 27 2.12 -0.14 3.06
C SER A 27 3.39 0.60 3.48
N LEU A 28 3.84 0.40 4.73
CA LEU A 28 5.09 0.96 5.24
C LEU A 28 6.25 0.41 4.43
N ARG A 29 7.22 1.28 4.09
CA ARG A 29 8.36 0.89 3.26
C ARG A 29 9.68 1.03 3.96
N ASP A 30 10.14 2.26 4.22
CA ASP A 30 11.43 2.47 4.89
C ASP A 30 11.36 3.48 6.04
N VAL A 31 12.41 3.48 6.86
CA VAL A 31 12.58 4.32 8.05
C VAL A 31 13.97 4.97 8.05
N CYS A 32 14.01 6.28 8.30
CA CYS A 32 15.26 7.04 8.43
C CYS A 32 15.31 7.75 9.79
N VAL A 33 16.31 7.44 10.60
CA VAL A 33 16.58 8.20 11.84
C VAL A 33 17.44 9.42 11.49
N LEU A 34 16.98 10.62 11.85
CA LEU A 34 17.72 11.85 11.59
C LEU A 34 19.00 11.92 12.45
N PRO A 35 20.05 12.65 12.02
CA PRO A 35 21.31 12.73 12.75
C PRO A 35 21.19 13.34 14.16
N ASP A 36 20.11 14.05 14.44
CA ASP A 36 19.83 14.57 15.79
C ASP A 36 19.47 13.47 16.80
N GLY A 37 19.15 12.26 16.31
CA GLY A 37 18.73 11.10 17.09
C GLY A 37 17.38 11.27 17.81
N LYS A 38 16.67 12.38 17.58
CA LYS A 38 15.38 12.73 18.21
C LYS A 38 14.22 12.42 17.30
N HIS A 39 14.43 12.48 15.98
CA HIS A 39 13.39 12.27 15.00
C HIS A 39 13.69 11.06 14.13
N ALA A 40 12.65 10.30 13.80
CA ALA A 40 12.67 9.29 12.75
C ALA A 40 11.56 9.56 11.75
N LEU A 41 11.80 9.24 10.49
CA LEU A 41 10.89 9.43 9.37
C LEU A 41 10.46 8.07 8.84
N VAL A 42 9.19 7.91 8.49
CA VAL A 42 8.66 6.68 7.91
C VAL A 42 7.81 7.01 6.70
N THR A 43 8.14 6.44 5.55
CA THR A 43 7.31 6.54 4.33
C THR A 43 6.23 5.49 4.34
N HIS A 44 4.99 5.91 4.06
CA HIS A 44 3.86 5.00 3.95
C HIS A 44 2.71 5.65 3.16
N LEU A 45 1.62 4.91 3.02
CA LEU A 45 0.35 5.44 2.53
C LEU A 45 -0.59 5.71 3.69
N LEU A 46 -1.45 6.71 3.54
CA LEU A 46 -2.56 6.96 4.45
C LEU A 46 -3.88 6.87 3.67
N ALA A 47 -4.68 5.87 4.01
CA ALA A 47 -5.92 5.55 3.31
C ALA A 47 -7.13 6.26 3.91
N ASN A 48 -8.01 6.77 3.05
CA ASN A 48 -9.36 7.21 3.43
C ASN A 48 -10.38 6.07 3.29
N PHE A 49 -10.05 4.89 3.80
CA PHE A 49 -10.80 3.66 3.54
C PHE A 49 -12.22 3.63 4.14
N GLU A 50 -12.50 4.49 5.13
CA GLU A 50 -13.85 4.67 5.69
C GLU A 50 -14.74 5.57 4.82
N GLN A 51 -14.19 6.19 3.77
CA GLN A 51 -14.89 7.04 2.83
C GLN A 51 -15.12 6.31 1.51
N ILE A 52 -16.14 6.75 0.78
CA ILE A 52 -16.36 6.32 -0.60
C ILE A 52 -15.36 7.06 -1.50
N PRO A 53 -14.52 6.36 -2.29
CA PRO A 53 -13.51 6.98 -3.14
C PRO A 53 -14.12 7.51 -4.45
N PHE A 54 -15.04 8.48 -4.38
CA PHE A 54 -15.68 9.07 -5.57
C PHE A 54 -14.92 10.27 -6.18
N ARG A 55 -13.83 10.74 -5.54
CA ARG A 55 -12.98 11.86 -6.01
C ARG A 55 -11.52 11.45 -6.13
N VAL A 56 -11.21 10.59 -7.10
CA VAL A 56 -9.81 10.27 -7.40
C VAL A 56 -9.03 11.51 -7.83
N ASP A 57 -9.69 12.48 -8.46
CA ASP A 57 -9.12 13.78 -8.86
C ASP A 57 -8.62 14.66 -7.70
N MET A 58 -8.83 14.23 -6.45
CA MET A 58 -8.40 14.94 -5.24
C MET A 58 -7.67 14.03 -4.24
N GLY A 59 -7.19 12.86 -4.67
CA GLY A 59 -6.44 11.97 -3.78
C GLY A 59 -7.26 11.32 -2.67
N TRP A 60 -8.59 11.20 -2.83
CA TRP A 60 -9.48 10.63 -1.81
C TRP A 60 -9.30 9.12 -1.57
N VAL A 61 -8.40 8.45 -2.27
CA VAL A 61 -8.15 7.01 -2.09
C VAL A 61 -7.02 6.81 -1.08
N ASN A 62 -5.81 7.19 -1.46
CA ASN A 62 -4.62 7.15 -0.62
C ASN A 62 -3.89 8.48 -0.76
N VAL A 63 -3.41 8.98 0.36
CA VAL A 63 -2.46 10.09 0.44
C VAL A 63 -1.06 9.50 0.59
N ASN A 64 -0.08 10.09 -0.08
CA ASN A 64 1.32 9.72 -0.04
C ASN A 64 2.02 10.56 1.04
N VAL A 65 2.56 9.92 2.08
CA VAL A 65 2.96 10.63 3.30
C VAL A 65 4.29 10.17 3.87
N ILE A 66 4.86 11.04 4.72
CA ILE A 66 5.90 10.69 5.69
C ILE A 66 5.40 11.01 7.10
N SER A 67 5.44 10.02 8.01
CA SER A 67 5.26 10.27 9.44
C SER A 67 6.59 10.65 10.09
N VAL A 68 6.57 11.69 10.92
CA VAL A 68 7.67 12.09 11.80
C VAL A 68 7.40 11.51 13.19
N ILE A 69 8.37 10.76 13.72
CA ILE A 69 8.31 10.09 15.02
C ILE A 69 9.31 10.75 15.97
N ASP A 70 8.87 11.05 17.19
CA ASP A 70 9.78 11.37 18.29
C ASP A 70 10.32 10.06 18.88
N THR A 71 11.63 9.84 18.72
CA THR A 71 12.29 8.59 19.15
C THR A 71 12.35 8.44 20.66
N ARG A 72 12.32 9.55 21.42
CA ARG A 72 12.41 9.55 22.89
C ARG A 72 11.04 9.33 23.50
N GLN A 73 10.03 10.03 23.00
CA GLN A 73 8.65 9.92 23.45
C GLN A 73 7.93 8.70 22.85
N ARG A 74 8.52 8.09 21.81
CA ARG A 74 7.99 6.91 21.11
C ARG A 74 6.57 7.14 20.60
N LYS A 75 6.38 8.28 19.92
CA LYS A 75 5.08 8.69 19.38
C LYS A 75 5.23 9.38 18.03
N VAL A 76 4.20 9.29 17.21
CA VAL A 76 4.09 10.10 16.00
C VAL A 76 3.88 11.56 16.41
N LEU A 77 4.75 12.45 15.93
CA LEU A 77 4.61 13.90 16.09
C LEU A 77 3.69 14.47 15.03
N SER A 78 3.88 14.07 13.77
CA SER A 78 3.16 14.61 12.62
C SER A 78 3.14 13.60 11.48
N THR A 79 2.20 13.75 10.54
CA THR A 79 2.18 13.00 9.29
C THR A 79 1.99 13.98 8.15
N ILE A 80 3.00 14.08 7.29
CA ILE A 80 3.14 15.15 6.30
C ILE A 80 2.87 14.58 4.91
N GLY A 81 1.92 15.19 4.20
CA GLY A 81 1.60 14.88 2.80
C GLY A 81 2.73 15.27 1.85
N MET A 82 2.92 14.45 0.83
CA MET A 82 3.87 14.66 -0.26
C MET A 82 3.16 15.06 -1.56
N ASP A 83 1.85 14.85 -1.62
CA ASP A 83 1.00 15.17 -2.77
C ASP A 83 0.94 16.68 -3.05
N ASP A 84 0.75 17.03 -4.33
CA ASP A 84 0.47 18.40 -4.76
C ASP A 84 -1.04 18.55 -4.90
N TYR A 85 -1.50 19.79 -5.13
CA TYR A 85 -2.93 20.08 -5.17
C TYR A 85 -3.72 19.21 -6.17
N ASP A 86 -3.17 19.01 -7.36
CA ASP A 86 -3.80 18.32 -8.49
C ASP A 86 -2.95 17.17 -9.02
N LEU A 87 -1.93 16.74 -8.27
CA LEU A 87 -0.97 15.72 -8.70
C LEU A 87 -0.44 14.88 -7.53
N GLY A 88 -0.78 13.59 -7.55
CA GLY A 88 -0.30 12.62 -6.60
C GLY A 88 1.21 12.38 -6.70
N ALA A 89 1.86 12.13 -5.56
CA ALA A 89 3.25 11.71 -5.46
C ALA A 89 3.44 10.21 -5.74
N GLY A 90 2.39 9.41 -5.58
CA GLY A 90 2.33 8.01 -6.01
C GLY A 90 3.39 7.08 -5.38
N ASN A 91 3.00 6.38 -4.32
CA ASN A 91 3.75 5.28 -3.69
C ASN A 91 5.18 5.67 -3.24
N PRO A 92 5.32 6.45 -2.16
CA PRO A 92 6.63 6.68 -1.54
C PRO A 92 7.21 5.34 -1.06
N TRP A 93 8.52 5.17 -1.24
CA TRP A 93 9.17 3.87 -1.06
C TRP A 93 10.36 3.87 -0.11
N ASP A 94 11.19 4.89 -0.14
CA ASP A 94 12.35 4.99 0.74
C ASP A 94 12.48 6.44 1.18
N VAL A 95 13.11 6.64 2.33
CA VAL A 95 13.44 7.94 2.90
C VAL A 95 14.86 7.92 3.42
N THR A 96 15.62 8.98 3.15
CA THR A 96 16.96 9.18 3.69
C THR A 96 17.20 10.66 3.99
N CYS A 97 18.27 10.98 4.69
CA CYS A 97 18.69 12.36 4.95
C CYS A 97 20.18 12.55 4.69
N THR A 98 20.61 13.80 4.48
CA THR A 98 22.03 14.12 4.43
C THR A 98 22.72 13.84 5.78
N ASN A 99 24.03 13.63 5.74
CA ASN A 99 24.84 13.42 6.96
C ASN A 99 24.76 14.60 7.95
N ASP A 100 24.58 15.83 7.45
CA ASP A 100 24.39 17.01 8.28
C ASP A 100 22.93 17.20 8.75
N GLY A 101 22.03 16.34 8.31
CA GLY A 101 20.61 16.33 8.68
C GLY A 101 19.83 17.53 8.16
N LYS A 102 20.37 18.30 7.21
CA LYS A 102 19.69 19.49 6.68
C LYS A 102 18.64 19.17 5.64
N ARG A 103 18.80 18.09 4.87
CA ARG A 103 17.83 17.71 3.84
C ARG A 103 17.35 16.29 4.00
N VAL A 104 16.08 16.12 3.66
CA VAL A 104 15.38 14.84 3.60
C VAL A 104 15.03 14.55 2.15
N TYR A 105 15.21 13.29 1.78
CA TYR A 105 14.94 12.75 0.48
C TYR A 105 13.96 11.60 0.59
N ALA A 106 13.04 11.49 -0.36
CA ALA A 106 12.17 10.34 -0.45
C ALA A 106 11.96 9.91 -1.90
N SER A 107 11.97 8.62 -2.16
CA SER A 107 11.79 8.08 -3.51
C SER A 107 10.31 7.86 -3.78
N LEU A 108 9.82 8.37 -4.91
CA LEU A 108 8.46 8.15 -5.37
C LEU A 108 8.46 7.05 -6.43
N ALA A 109 8.23 5.81 -6.02
CA ALA A 109 8.34 4.65 -6.89
C ALA A 109 7.31 4.69 -8.03
N GLY A 110 6.09 5.13 -7.71
CA GLY A 110 4.95 5.16 -8.61
C GLY A 110 5.05 6.24 -9.67
N THR A 111 5.60 7.41 -9.36
CA THR A 111 5.77 8.50 -10.34
C THR A 111 7.15 8.53 -10.98
N HIS A 112 8.11 7.78 -10.44
CA HIS A 112 9.53 7.77 -10.79
C HIS A 112 10.24 9.12 -10.63
N GLU A 113 10.11 9.64 -9.42
CA GLU A 113 10.64 10.92 -9.00
C GLU A 113 11.42 10.78 -7.69
N LEU A 114 12.30 11.74 -7.42
CA LEU A 114 12.92 11.97 -6.12
C LEU A 114 12.30 13.22 -5.51
N CYS A 115 11.79 13.10 -4.28
CA CYS A 115 11.34 14.22 -3.47
C CYS A 115 12.47 14.74 -2.58
N VAL A 116 12.53 16.06 -2.42
CA VAL A 116 13.51 16.76 -1.57
C VAL A 116 12.79 17.80 -0.72
N ILE A 117 13.14 17.91 0.55
CA ILE A 117 12.69 18.99 1.44
C ILE A 117 13.80 19.36 2.42
N ASP A 118 13.84 20.63 2.85
CA ASP A 118 14.67 21.03 3.98
C ASP A 118 14.07 20.50 5.29
N THR A 119 14.93 20.03 6.18
CA THR A 119 14.51 19.37 7.42
C THR A 119 13.84 20.36 8.37
N ASP A 120 14.31 21.61 8.40
CA ASP A 120 13.70 22.67 9.19
C ASP A 120 12.27 22.97 8.71
N ASP A 121 12.03 22.93 7.40
CA ASP A 121 10.69 23.08 6.82
C ASP A 121 9.80 21.89 7.18
N LEU A 122 10.30 20.66 7.02
CA LEU A 122 9.58 19.43 7.36
C LEU A 122 9.15 19.38 8.84
N LEU A 123 10.02 19.85 9.75
CA LEU A 123 9.78 19.88 11.19
C LEU A 123 9.12 21.17 11.68
N SER A 124 8.81 22.10 10.78
CA SER A 124 8.24 23.39 11.15
C SER A 124 6.77 23.28 11.62
N ASP A 125 6.38 24.21 12.49
CA ASP A 125 4.97 24.44 12.85
C ASP A 125 4.09 24.72 11.61
N PHE A 126 4.68 25.27 10.55
CA PHE A 126 3.96 25.51 9.29
C PHE A 126 3.60 24.18 8.63
N ALA A 127 4.58 23.32 8.36
CA ALA A 127 4.33 22.00 7.77
C ALA A 127 3.34 21.17 8.62
N TYR A 128 3.48 21.22 9.95
CA TYR A 128 2.53 20.59 10.87
C TYR A 128 1.08 21.07 10.69
N ARG A 129 0.85 22.34 10.35
CA ARG A 129 -0.50 22.91 10.22
C ARG A 129 -1.07 22.86 8.80
N THR A 130 -0.23 22.87 7.77
CA THR A 130 -0.67 23.08 6.38
C THR A 130 -0.47 21.87 5.48
N MET A 131 0.45 20.97 5.83
CA MET A 131 0.79 19.79 5.03
C MET A 131 0.24 18.49 5.62
N GLN A 132 -0.48 18.54 6.75
CA GLN A 132 -1.12 17.34 7.28
C GLN A 132 -2.32 16.93 6.43
N PRO A 133 -2.52 15.63 6.18
CA PRO A 133 -3.70 15.14 5.51
C PRO A 133 -4.95 15.43 6.37
N MET A 134 -5.85 16.27 5.86
CA MET A 134 -7.12 16.55 6.53
C MET A 134 -8.14 15.46 6.21
N MET A 135 -8.24 14.44 7.07
CA MET A 135 -9.17 13.33 6.85
C MET A 135 -10.64 13.61 7.26
N ALA A 136 -10.94 14.73 7.93
CA ALA A 136 -12.20 14.88 8.69
C ALA A 136 -13.12 16.04 8.29
N VAL A 137 -12.82 16.87 7.28
CA VAL A 137 -13.62 18.09 7.00
C VAL A 137 -14.07 18.17 5.54
N TRP A 138 -15.38 18.00 5.33
CA TRP A 138 -16.12 18.36 4.11
C TRP A 138 -16.53 19.87 4.21
N PRO A 139 -16.56 20.69 3.14
CA PRO A 139 -16.49 20.35 1.72
C PRO A 139 -15.32 20.94 0.93
N ILE A 140 -14.31 21.53 1.57
CA ILE A 140 -13.26 22.24 0.85
C ILE A 140 -11.93 22.09 1.59
N TYR A 141 -10.87 21.99 0.79
CA TYR A 141 -9.43 22.19 1.05
C TYR A 141 -8.62 20.89 1.19
N LEU A 142 -7.85 20.53 0.15
CA LEU A 142 -6.47 21.01 -0.10
C LEU A 142 -5.54 20.61 1.05
N SER A 143 -4.43 19.95 0.77
CA SER A 143 -3.20 20.36 1.46
C SER A 143 -3.17 21.88 1.32
N LEU A 144 -3.38 22.64 2.39
CA LEU A 144 -3.68 24.09 2.35
C LEU A 144 -2.44 24.95 1.97
N GLY A 145 -1.65 24.46 1.01
CA GLY A 145 -0.46 25.04 0.42
C GLY A 145 0.11 24.08 -0.63
N GLU A 146 0.90 24.62 -1.57
CA GLU A 146 1.81 23.80 -2.37
C GLU A 146 2.65 22.93 -1.42
N SER A 147 2.89 21.70 -1.86
CA SER A 147 3.86 20.84 -1.21
C SER A 147 5.20 21.58 -1.11
N LEU A 148 5.78 21.67 0.09
CA LEU A 148 7.16 22.16 0.23
C LEU A 148 8.17 21.16 -0.35
N TRP A 149 7.70 19.96 -0.74
CA TRP A 149 8.50 18.98 -1.43
C TRP A 149 8.80 19.44 -2.85
N ARG A 150 10.09 19.52 -3.16
CA ARG A 150 10.55 19.62 -4.54
C ARG A 150 10.64 18.23 -5.15
N ARG A 151 9.91 17.99 -6.24
CA ARG A 151 9.98 16.74 -7.01
C ARG A 151 10.96 16.87 -8.17
N ILE A 152 11.80 15.87 -8.34
CA ILE A 152 12.83 15.79 -9.38
C ILE A 152 12.57 14.55 -10.21
N ARG A 153 12.29 14.73 -11.50
CA ARG A 153 12.08 13.63 -12.44
C ARG A 153 13.39 12.86 -12.64
N LEU A 154 13.34 11.54 -12.45
CA LEU A 154 14.50 10.67 -12.63
C LEU A 154 14.53 10.08 -14.06
N PRO A 155 15.73 9.76 -14.58
CA PRO A 155 15.90 9.25 -15.95
C PRO A 155 15.40 7.80 -16.12
N GLY A 156 15.38 7.03 -15.06
CA GLY A 156 14.91 5.65 -14.99
C GLY A 156 13.57 5.49 -14.25
N LYS A 157 13.23 4.24 -13.94
CA LYS A 157 11.88 3.83 -13.55
C LYS A 157 11.89 3.04 -12.22
N GLY A 158 10.89 3.33 -11.39
CA GLY A 158 10.72 2.71 -10.06
C GLY A 158 11.87 2.97 -9.10
N PRO A 159 12.15 4.23 -8.72
CA PRO A 159 13.11 4.54 -7.68
C PRO A 159 12.66 3.89 -6.37
N ARG A 160 13.59 3.20 -5.71
CA ARG A 160 13.37 2.54 -4.42
C ARG A 160 14.48 2.96 -3.49
N GLY A 161 15.56 2.17 -3.41
CA GLY A 161 16.67 2.45 -2.51
C GLY A 161 17.33 3.83 -2.72
N LEU A 162 17.60 4.52 -1.63
CA LEU A 162 18.29 5.81 -1.57
C LEU A 162 19.58 5.71 -0.75
N ALA A 163 20.59 6.46 -1.17
CA ALA A 163 21.78 6.70 -0.36
C ALA A 163 22.27 8.14 -0.56
N ALA A 164 22.30 8.93 0.51
CA ALA A 164 22.87 10.28 0.49
C ALA A 164 24.35 10.24 0.91
N VAL A 165 25.24 10.75 0.06
CA VAL A 165 26.69 10.81 0.34
C VAL A 165 27.25 12.14 -0.13
N GLY A 166 27.71 12.96 0.81
CA GLY A 166 28.18 14.32 0.50
C GLY A 166 27.03 15.20 0.01
N SER A 167 27.21 15.84 -1.15
CA SER A 167 26.18 16.65 -1.84
C SER A 167 25.28 15.84 -2.76
N ASN A 168 25.57 14.55 -2.96
CA ASN A 168 24.90 13.71 -3.94
C ASN A 168 23.94 12.74 -3.27
N VAL A 169 22.83 12.46 -3.96
CA VAL A 169 21.90 11.39 -3.64
C VAL A 169 21.91 10.36 -4.76
N TYR A 170 22.14 9.11 -4.40
CA TYR A 170 22.09 7.97 -5.29
C TYR A 170 20.73 7.28 -5.16
N VAL A 171 20.06 7.06 -6.28
CA VAL A 171 18.72 6.48 -6.33
C VAL A 171 18.72 5.21 -7.17
N ALA A 172 18.42 4.07 -6.56
CA ALA A 172 18.31 2.79 -7.26
C ALA A 172 16.99 2.71 -8.05
N GLN A 173 17.08 2.59 -9.38
CA GLN A 173 15.94 2.61 -10.29
C GLN A 173 15.61 1.18 -10.75
N TYR A 174 14.73 0.52 -9.99
CA TYR A 174 14.49 -0.92 -10.02
C TYR A 174 14.11 -1.50 -11.39
N PHE A 175 13.40 -0.75 -12.24
CA PHE A 175 13.00 -1.22 -13.56
C PHE A 175 13.96 -0.82 -14.68
N SER A 176 14.96 0.01 -14.39
CA SER A 176 15.91 0.53 -15.38
C SER A 176 17.31 -0.07 -15.27
N ASP A 177 17.58 -0.88 -14.24
CA ASP A 177 18.91 -1.46 -13.97
C ASP A 177 20.01 -0.39 -13.92
N SER A 178 19.71 0.71 -13.22
CA SER A 178 20.55 1.89 -13.16
C SER A 178 20.42 2.60 -11.82
N VAL A 179 21.45 3.32 -11.41
CA VAL A 179 21.44 4.24 -10.28
C VAL A 179 21.46 5.67 -10.82
N ALA A 180 20.49 6.51 -10.44
CA ALA A 180 20.59 7.94 -10.72
C ALA A 180 21.49 8.59 -9.67
N GLU A 181 22.41 9.44 -10.10
CA GLU A 181 23.22 10.28 -9.23
C GLU A 181 22.69 11.71 -9.35
N VAL A 182 22.12 12.25 -8.28
CA VAL A 182 21.53 13.58 -8.27
C VAL A 182 22.40 14.49 -7.41
N ASP A 183 23.08 15.44 -8.05
CA ASP A 183 23.81 16.50 -7.35
C ASP A 183 22.84 17.62 -7.00
N ILE A 184 22.73 17.92 -5.71
CA ILE A 184 21.79 18.90 -5.19
C ILE A 184 22.55 19.93 -4.35
N GLU A 185 23.54 20.61 -4.91
CA GLU A 185 23.99 21.91 -4.38
C GLU A 185 23.02 23.04 -4.77
N ILE A 186 21.85 23.11 -4.11
CA ILE A 186 20.91 24.23 -4.28
C ILE A 186 20.46 24.74 -2.90
N GLU A 187 20.81 25.98 -2.56
CA GLU A 187 20.03 26.76 -1.58
C GLU A 187 18.61 26.87 -2.12
N LEU A 188 17.61 26.45 -1.33
CA LEU A 188 16.23 26.80 -1.64
C LEU A 188 16.18 28.33 -1.81
N PRO A 189 15.58 28.88 -2.89
CA PRO A 189 15.34 30.30 -2.91
C PRO A 189 14.53 30.65 -1.66
N ALA A 190 15.13 31.44 -0.77
CA ALA A 190 14.40 32.06 0.32
C ALA A 190 13.24 32.80 -0.34
N THR A 191 12.00 32.41 -0.01
CA THR A 191 10.72 32.91 -0.51
C THR A 191 10.03 32.12 -1.63
N ARG A 192 9.49 30.96 -1.29
CA ARG A 192 8.10 30.60 -1.65
C ARG A 192 7.22 30.56 -0.41
N THR A 193 7.23 31.62 0.39
CA THR A 193 6.20 31.79 1.42
C THR A 193 4.85 31.91 0.73
N ALA A 194 3.83 31.20 1.23
CA ALA A 194 2.43 31.25 0.77
C ALA A 194 1.85 32.68 0.55
N LYS A 195 2.50 33.71 1.11
CA LYS A 195 2.22 35.14 0.92
C LYS A 195 2.44 35.65 -0.51
N ALA A 196 3.37 35.08 -1.27
CA ALA A 196 3.68 35.54 -2.63
C ALA A 196 2.58 35.16 -3.63
N TYR A 197 1.92 34.01 -3.44
CA TYR A 197 0.82 33.56 -4.31
C TYR A 197 -0.48 34.33 -4.07
N LEU A 198 -0.81 34.64 -2.81
CA LEU A 198 -1.98 35.47 -2.48
C LEU A 198 -1.84 36.90 -3.02
N THR A 199 -0.63 37.43 -3.14
CA THR A 199 -0.41 38.75 -3.74
C THR A 199 -0.61 38.68 -5.25
N ARG A 200 -0.13 37.61 -5.92
CA ARG A 200 -0.27 37.41 -7.37
C ARG A 200 -1.70 37.14 -7.84
N TYR A 201 -2.58 36.63 -6.97
CA TYR A 201 -4.00 36.43 -7.28
C TYR A 201 -4.83 37.73 -7.17
N TYR A 202 -4.29 38.79 -6.57
CA TYR A 202 -4.98 40.07 -6.36
C TYR A 202 -4.26 41.30 -6.94
N SER A 203 -3.03 41.18 -7.45
CA SER A 203 -2.32 42.29 -8.11
C SER A 203 -2.09 41.99 -9.59
N ASP A 204 -2.74 42.79 -10.42
CA ASP A 204 -2.61 42.87 -11.89
C ASP A 204 -1.27 43.53 -12.28
N THR A 205 -0.16 42.96 -11.81
CA THR A 205 1.19 43.47 -12.05
C THR A 205 1.96 42.52 -12.94
N THR A 206 2.34 43.05 -14.11
CA THR A 206 3.15 42.43 -15.14
C THR A 206 4.48 41.92 -14.60
N ALA A 207 4.85 40.73 -15.06
CA ALA A 207 6.08 40.04 -14.74
C ALA A 207 7.31 40.74 -15.35
N GLU A 208 8.04 41.49 -14.56
CA GLU A 208 9.45 41.81 -14.80
C GLU A 208 10.18 41.76 -13.44
N ASP A 209 11.38 41.19 -13.49
CA ASP A 209 12.39 41.05 -12.42
C ASP A 209 12.14 40.00 -11.33
N ASP A 210 12.70 38.80 -11.53
CA ASP A 210 13.45 38.06 -10.50
C ASP A 210 14.29 36.95 -11.16
N ALA A 211 15.44 37.36 -11.73
CA ALA A 211 16.50 36.44 -12.12
C ALA A 211 17.33 36.06 -10.88
N ALA A 212 16.76 35.28 -9.96
CA ALA A 212 17.54 34.55 -8.97
C ALA A 212 18.18 33.33 -9.66
N ALA A 213 19.49 33.17 -9.51
CA ALA A 213 20.28 32.16 -10.21
C ALA A 213 19.76 30.73 -9.97
N GLU A 214 19.00 30.18 -10.92
CA GLU A 214 18.67 28.76 -10.99
C GLU A 214 19.96 27.96 -11.24
N ARG A 215 20.61 27.50 -10.16
CA ARG A 215 21.64 26.47 -10.29
C ARG A 215 20.95 25.18 -10.74
N SER A 216 21.36 24.68 -11.91
CA SER A 216 20.78 23.50 -12.55
C SER A 216 21.06 22.24 -11.72
N THR A 217 20.00 21.49 -11.37
CA THR A 217 20.15 20.13 -10.83
C THR A 217 20.80 19.25 -11.89
N THR A 218 21.99 18.74 -11.61
CA THR A 218 22.66 17.80 -12.51
C THR A 218 22.27 16.38 -12.12
N ILE A 219 21.77 15.62 -13.10
CA ILE A 219 21.37 14.22 -12.91
C ILE A 219 22.25 13.33 -13.79
N GLY A 220 23.15 12.60 -13.15
CA GLY A 220 23.93 11.52 -13.75
C GLY A 220 23.16 10.20 -13.74
N THR A 221 23.56 9.27 -14.60
CA THR A 221 23.06 7.89 -14.58
C THR A 221 24.23 6.93 -14.61
N ILE A 222 24.27 6.04 -13.61
CA ILE A 222 25.22 4.94 -13.51
C ILE A 222 24.47 3.68 -13.95
N ALA A 223 24.83 3.14 -15.12
CA ALA A 223 24.28 1.88 -15.59
C ALA A 223 24.85 0.71 -14.76
N LEU A 224 24.01 -0.20 -14.28
CA LEU A 224 24.43 -1.42 -13.60
C LEU A 224 24.65 -2.58 -14.59
N GLY A 225 24.10 -2.43 -15.80
CA GLY A 225 24.23 -3.37 -16.90
C GLY A 225 23.76 -2.75 -18.22
N PRO A 226 23.66 -3.55 -19.29
CA PRO A 226 23.01 -3.15 -20.53
C PRO A 226 21.55 -2.73 -20.27
N PRO A 227 20.98 -1.78 -21.04
CA PRO A 227 19.59 -1.37 -20.88
C PRO A 227 18.64 -2.58 -20.87
N PRO A 228 17.80 -2.75 -19.83
CA PRO A 228 16.99 -3.94 -19.69
C PRO A 228 15.92 -4.01 -20.78
N GLN A 229 15.83 -5.16 -21.44
CA GLN A 229 14.71 -5.47 -22.33
C GLN A 229 13.56 -6.02 -21.49
N LEU A 230 12.51 -5.22 -21.31
CA LEU A 230 11.38 -5.61 -20.48
C LEU A 230 10.59 -6.73 -21.17
N THR A 231 10.63 -7.93 -20.58
CA THR A 231 9.68 -9.01 -20.93
C THR A 231 8.25 -8.54 -20.67
N LEU A 232 7.25 -9.17 -21.30
CA LEU A 232 5.84 -8.83 -21.06
C LEU A 232 5.48 -8.87 -19.56
N ARG A 233 5.98 -9.90 -18.85
CA ARG A 233 5.87 -10.03 -17.40
C ARG A 233 6.48 -8.83 -16.66
N ARG A 234 7.71 -8.44 -17.00
CA ARG A 234 8.41 -7.34 -16.32
C ARG A 234 7.78 -5.98 -16.61
N ARG A 235 7.28 -5.77 -17.84
CA ARG A 235 6.47 -4.60 -18.19
C ARG A 235 5.18 -4.56 -17.37
N GLY A 236 4.53 -5.71 -17.17
CA GLY A 236 3.36 -5.82 -16.29
C GLY A 236 3.64 -5.47 -14.83
N GLU A 237 4.77 -5.92 -14.29
CA GLU A 237 5.21 -5.57 -12.94
C GLU A 237 5.46 -4.05 -12.82
N LEU A 238 6.13 -3.44 -13.80
CA LEU A 238 6.29 -1.98 -13.84
C LEU A 238 4.93 -1.28 -13.77
N LEU A 239 4.01 -1.61 -14.69
CA LEU A 239 2.69 -0.98 -14.78
C LEU A 239 1.85 -1.20 -13.51
N PHE A 240 1.97 -2.36 -12.86
CA PHE A 240 1.28 -2.64 -11.60
C PHE A 240 1.71 -1.71 -10.45
N HIS A 241 2.97 -1.26 -10.48
CA HIS A 241 3.54 -0.32 -9.51
C HIS A 241 3.55 1.14 -9.99
N ASP A 242 3.17 1.40 -11.25
CA ASP A 242 3.24 2.72 -11.88
C ASP A 242 1.98 3.51 -11.53
N ALA A 243 2.13 4.63 -10.84
CA ALA A 243 1.02 5.51 -10.55
C ALA A 243 0.72 6.42 -11.75
N THR A 244 1.66 6.60 -12.69
CA THR A 244 1.47 7.49 -13.86
C THR A 244 0.45 6.99 -14.88
N ILE A 245 -0.03 5.75 -14.74
CA ILE A 245 -1.16 5.23 -15.51
C ILE A 245 -2.52 5.53 -14.86
N CYS A 246 -2.54 6.10 -13.66
CA CYS A 246 -3.72 6.64 -13.00
C CYS A 246 -3.91 8.11 -13.39
N TYR A 247 -5.17 8.53 -13.51
CA TYR A 247 -5.50 9.95 -13.60
C TYR A 247 -4.84 10.70 -12.45
N GLN A 248 -4.01 11.71 -12.78
CA GLN A 248 -3.26 12.54 -11.83
C GLN A 248 -2.36 11.79 -10.83
N ASN A 249 -1.91 10.57 -11.14
CA ASN A 249 -0.84 9.88 -10.43
C ASN A 249 -1.10 9.51 -8.95
N TRP A 250 -2.35 9.51 -8.50
CA TRP A 250 -2.68 9.34 -7.08
C TRP A 250 -2.33 7.95 -6.52
N VAL A 251 -2.61 6.90 -7.29
CA VAL A 251 -2.48 5.51 -6.85
C VAL A 251 -2.01 4.60 -7.98
N SER A 252 -1.41 3.46 -7.61
CA SER A 252 -1.17 2.33 -8.51
C SER A 252 -1.93 1.11 -8.01
N CYS A 253 -1.91 -0.01 -8.75
CA CYS A 253 -2.46 -1.26 -8.25
C CYS A 253 -1.78 -1.70 -6.94
N ALA A 254 -0.47 -1.45 -6.82
CA ALA A 254 0.32 -1.76 -5.63
C ALA A 254 -0.04 -0.92 -4.40
N SER A 255 -0.83 0.16 -4.54
CA SER A 255 -1.35 0.91 -3.38
C SER A 255 -2.28 0.03 -2.55
N CYS A 256 -3.27 -0.62 -3.17
CA CYS A 256 -4.19 -1.54 -2.47
C CYS A 256 -3.67 -2.97 -2.45
N HIS A 257 -2.85 -3.35 -3.43
CA HIS A 257 -2.32 -4.71 -3.57
C HIS A 257 -0.80 -4.76 -3.41
N PRO A 258 -0.25 -4.44 -2.21
CA PRO A 258 1.18 -4.47 -1.99
C PRO A 258 1.74 -5.86 -2.31
N ASP A 259 2.73 -5.88 -3.22
CA ASP A 259 3.37 -7.08 -3.75
C ASP A 259 2.39 -8.11 -4.35
N GLY A 260 1.25 -7.66 -4.86
CA GLY A 260 0.19 -8.50 -5.43
C GLY A 260 -0.72 -9.17 -4.39
N ARG A 261 -0.68 -8.75 -3.12
CA ARG A 261 -1.56 -9.27 -2.05
C ARG A 261 -2.61 -8.22 -1.67
N GLY A 262 -3.06 -8.17 -0.43
CA GLY A 262 -4.00 -7.16 0.06
C GLY A 262 -3.33 -6.20 1.04
N ASP A 263 -3.84 -4.98 1.13
CA ASP A 263 -3.45 -3.94 2.09
C ASP A 263 -4.09 -4.11 3.48
N SER A 264 -4.94 -5.14 3.64
CA SER A 264 -5.72 -5.42 4.85
C SER A 264 -6.75 -4.35 5.21
N LEU A 265 -7.16 -3.53 4.23
CA LEU A 265 -8.19 -2.51 4.39
C LEU A 265 -9.49 -2.91 3.68
N ASN A 266 -10.60 -2.34 4.14
CA ASN A 266 -11.90 -2.50 3.51
C ASN A 266 -12.24 -1.25 2.69
N TRP A 267 -12.58 -1.41 1.41
CA TRP A 267 -12.86 -0.32 0.49
C TRP A 267 -14.28 -0.39 -0.07
N ASP A 268 -14.97 0.75 -0.10
CA ASP A 268 -16.30 0.88 -0.70
C ASP A 268 -16.20 1.35 -2.15
N LEU A 269 -15.91 0.44 -3.08
CA LEU A 269 -15.59 0.77 -4.48
C LEU A 269 -16.83 0.95 -5.38
N MET A 270 -18.04 1.05 -4.80
CA MET A 270 -19.34 1.28 -5.46
C MET A 270 -19.75 0.26 -6.54
N ASN A 271 -18.92 -0.72 -6.87
CA ASN A 271 -19.19 -1.75 -7.87
C ASN A 271 -20.10 -2.88 -7.35
N ASP A 272 -20.38 -2.89 -6.04
CA ASP A 272 -21.22 -3.85 -5.35
C ASP A 272 -22.16 -3.18 -4.31
N SER A 273 -22.63 -1.97 -4.63
CA SER A 273 -23.45 -1.05 -3.81
C SER A 273 -22.65 -0.01 -3.02
N VAL A 274 -23.37 0.97 -2.44
CA VAL A 274 -22.80 2.04 -1.61
C VAL A 274 -23.02 1.71 -0.13
N GLY A 275 -22.02 1.95 0.70
CA GLY A 275 -22.00 1.59 2.11
C GLY A 275 -21.71 0.09 2.31
N ASN A 276 -20.96 -0.53 1.40
CA ASN A 276 -20.66 -1.96 1.38
C ASN A 276 -19.14 -2.20 1.21
N PRO A 277 -18.31 -1.75 2.18
CA PRO A 277 -16.87 -1.85 2.04
C PRO A 277 -16.43 -3.31 2.05
N LYS A 278 -15.55 -3.67 1.10
CA LYS A 278 -15.00 -5.02 0.96
C LYS A 278 -13.53 -5.05 1.29
N ASN A 279 -13.11 -6.09 2.00
CA ASN A 279 -11.70 -6.36 2.24
C ASN A 279 -10.96 -6.60 0.91
N THR A 280 -9.78 -6.01 0.79
CA THR A 280 -8.95 -6.16 -0.40
C THR A 280 -8.52 -7.61 -0.61
N LYS A 281 -9.04 -8.26 -1.66
CA LYS A 281 -8.70 -9.64 -2.01
C LYS A 281 -7.26 -9.71 -2.54
N SER A 282 -6.50 -10.72 -2.09
CA SER A 282 -5.19 -11.05 -2.68
C SER A 282 -5.31 -11.35 -4.17
N MET A 283 -4.35 -10.87 -4.98
CA MET A 283 -4.29 -11.19 -6.42
C MET A 283 -3.60 -12.54 -6.68
N MET A 284 -3.06 -13.19 -5.64
CA MET A 284 -2.45 -14.51 -5.75
C MET A 284 -3.45 -15.53 -6.31
N LEU A 285 -3.06 -16.24 -7.37
CA LEU A 285 -3.90 -17.21 -8.10
C LEU A 285 -5.21 -16.66 -8.68
N ALA A 286 -5.42 -15.33 -8.73
CA ALA A 286 -6.69 -14.76 -9.20
C ALA A 286 -7.05 -15.17 -10.64
N HIS A 287 -6.07 -15.23 -11.55
CA HIS A 287 -6.24 -15.70 -12.93
C HIS A 287 -6.50 -17.20 -13.05
N GLU A 288 -6.34 -17.93 -11.95
CA GLU A 288 -6.42 -19.37 -11.85
C GLU A 288 -7.64 -19.83 -11.03
N THR A 289 -8.36 -18.89 -10.42
CA THR A 289 -9.55 -19.12 -9.57
C THR A 289 -10.69 -18.15 -9.94
N PRO A 290 -11.26 -18.22 -11.15
CA PRO A 290 -12.45 -17.45 -11.49
C PRO A 290 -13.69 -17.98 -10.73
N PRO A 291 -14.71 -17.14 -10.46
CA PRO A 291 -14.83 -15.72 -10.82
C PRO A 291 -14.02 -14.79 -9.91
N ALA A 292 -13.90 -13.51 -10.28
CA ALA A 292 -13.19 -12.48 -9.52
C ALA A 292 -14.14 -11.59 -8.70
N MET A 293 -13.57 -10.88 -7.71
CA MET A 293 -14.25 -10.12 -6.64
C MET A 293 -14.90 -11.01 -5.56
N ALA A 294 -15.25 -10.44 -4.41
CA ALA A 294 -15.85 -11.19 -3.30
C ALA A 294 -17.22 -11.80 -3.66
N GLU A 295 -18.03 -11.08 -4.44
CA GLU A 295 -19.35 -11.54 -4.90
C GLU A 295 -19.28 -12.29 -6.24
N GLY A 296 -18.08 -12.48 -6.82
CA GLY A 296 -17.93 -13.18 -8.10
C GLY A 296 -18.51 -12.42 -9.30
N VAL A 297 -18.68 -11.10 -9.21
CA VAL A 297 -19.35 -10.27 -10.24
C VAL A 297 -18.57 -10.15 -11.55
N ARG A 298 -17.30 -10.54 -11.58
CA ARG A 298 -16.45 -10.52 -12.78
C ARG A 298 -16.10 -11.94 -13.20
N ALA A 299 -16.26 -12.25 -14.48
CA ALA A 299 -16.06 -13.59 -15.01
C ALA A 299 -14.61 -14.10 -14.86
N SER A 300 -13.61 -13.21 -14.88
CA SER A 300 -12.21 -13.56 -14.67
C SER A 300 -11.39 -12.39 -14.12
N ALA A 301 -10.14 -12.67 -13.72
CA ALA A 301 -9.20 -11.64 -13.29
C ALA A 301 -8.80 -10.69 -14.44
N GLU A 302 -8.74 -11.16 -15.69
CA GLU A 302 -8.52 -10.29 -16.87
C GLU A 302 -9.58 -9.20 -16.97
N VAL A 303 -10.85 -9.56 -16.81
CA VAL A 303 -11.94 -8.59 -16.77
C VAL A 303 -11.76 -7.63 -15.59
N ALA A 304 -11.32 -8.13 -14.43
CA ALA A 304 -11.05 -7.32 -13.27
C ALA A 304 -9.91 -6.30 -13.45
N VAL A 305 -8.83 -6.67 -14.15
CA VAL A 305 -7.72 -5.75 -14.48
C VAL A 305 -8.21 -4.59 -15.34
N ARG A 306 -8.97 -4.88 -16.40
CA ARG A 306 -9.53 -3.84 -17.30
C ARG A 306 -10.48 -2.91 -16.56
N SER A 307 -11.37 -3.47 -15.73
CA SER A 307 -12.25 -2.66 -14.89
C SER A 307 -11.50 -1.84 -13.84
N GLY A 308 -10.38 -2.35 -13.30
CA GLY A 308 -9.51 -1.62 -12.39
C GLY A 308 -8.89 -0.38 -13.05
N LEU A 309 -8.35 -0.53 -14.26
CA LEU A 309 -7.81 0.58 -15.04
C LEU A 309 -8.88 1.66 -15.29
N ALA A 310 -10.07 1.25 -15.73
CA ALA A 310 -11.15 2.17 -16.08
C ALA A 310 -11.81 2.86 -14.87
N HIS A 311 -12.08 2.12 -13.79
CA HIS A 311 -12.94 2.59 -12.70
C HIS A 311 -12.22 2.88 -11.38
N ILE A 312 -10.98 2.41 -11.22
CA ILE A 312 -10.17 2.69 -10.02
C ILE A 312 -9.05 3.67 -10.37
N LEU A 313 -8.39 3.48 -11.51
CA LEU A 313 -7.34 4.39 -11.99
C LEU A 313 -7.89 5.53 -12.86
N PHE A 314 -9.19 5.51 -13.19
CA PHE A 314 -9.89 6.54 -13.98
C PHE A 314 -9.17 6.87 -15.30
N ALA A 315 -8.57 5.86 -15.93
CA ALA A 315 -7.76 6.03 -17.12
C ALA A 315 -8.18 5.05 -18.22
N ASP A 316 -8.34 5.58 -19.43
CA ASP A 316 -8.43 4.75 -20.64
C ASP A 316 -7.01 4.35 -21.06
N ARG A 317 -6.69 3.05 -20.98
CA ARG A 317 -5.34 2.52 -21.21
C ARG A 317 -5.36 1.50 -22.35
N PRO A 318 -4.30 1.43 -23.16
CA PRO A 318 -4.21 0.44 -24.23
C PRO A 318 -4.33 -1.00 -23.69
N GLU A 319 -5.02 -1.87 -24.43
CA GLU A 319 -5.22 -3.29 -24.09
C GLU A 319 -3.89 -4.05 -23.87
N GLU A 320 -2.82 -3.63 -24.54
CA GLU A 320 -1.48 -4.19 -24.39
C GLU A 320 -0.90 -4.00 -22.98
N GLU A 321 -1.28 -2.93 -22.30
CA GLU A 321 -0.87 -2.68 -20.91
C GLU A 321 -1.64 -3.57 -19.94
N ALA A 322 -2.96 -3.71 -20.13
CA ALA A 322 -3.77 -4.67 -19.38
C ALA A 322 -3.23 -6.10 -19.56
N THR A 323 -2.88 -6.47 -20.79
CA THR A 323 -2.28 -7.78 -21.11
C THR A 323 -0.93 -7.98 -20.42
N ALA A 324 -0.10 -6.93 -20.33
CA ALA A 324 1.16 -7.00 -19.60
C ALA A 324 0.93 -7.22 -18.09
N ILE A 325 0.00 -6.47 -17.49
CA ILE A 325 -0.40 -6.64 -16.09
C ILE A 325 -0.93 -8.06 -15.84
N ASP A 326 -1.79 -8.58 -16.73
CA ASP A 326 -2.27 -9.97 -16.68
C ASP A 326 -1.11 -10.98 -16.69
N ALA A 327 -0.09 -10.77 -17.52
CA ALA A 327 1.09 -11.62 -17.58
C ALA A 327 1.92 -11.58 -16.28
N TYR A 328 2.00 -10.42 -15.62
CA TYR A 328 2.63 -10.30 -14.31
C TYR A 328 1.84 -11.04 -13.24
N LEU A 329 0.53 -10.84 -13.14
CA LEU A 329 -0.32 -11.47 -12.13
C LEU A 329 -0.35 -13.01 -12.28
N LYS A 330 -0.39 -13.54 -13.51
CA LYS A 330 -0.25 -14.98 -13.80
C LYS A 330 1.11 -15.57 -13.39
N SER A 331 2.12 -14.72 -13.25
CA SER A 331 3.47 -15.13 -12.87
C SER A 331 3.69 -15.20 -11.36
N LEU A 332 2.75 -14.67 -10.55
CA LEU A 332 2.84 -14.74 -9.10
C LEU A 332 2.91 -16.19 -8.64
N ARG A 333 3.68 -16.42 -7.58
CA ARG A 333 3.88 -17.73 -6.98
C ARG A 333 3.64 -17.63 -5.47
N PRO A 334 2.93 -18.60 -4.88
CA PRO A 334 2.80 -18.67 -3.43
C PRO A 334 4.18 -18.76 -2.77
N VAL A 335 4.33 -18.10 -1.63
CA VAL A 335 5.46 -18.30 -0.72
C VAL A 335 5.10 -19.31 0.37
N PRO A 336 6.05 -20.14 0.85
CA PRO A 336 5.78 -21.06 1.94
C PRO A 336 5.26 -20.34 3.19
N SER A 337 4.25 -20.92 3.84
CA SER A 337 3.72 -20.39 5.09
C SER A 337 4.78 -20.45 6.20
N PRO A 338 4.91 -19.40 7.03
CA PRO A 338 5.77 -19.41 8.22
C PRO A 338 5.30 -20.38 9.32
N TYR A 339 4.08 -20.92 9.20
CA TYR A 339 3.55 -21.96 10.11
C TYR A 339 4.06 -23.37 9.76
N LEU A 340 4.80 -23.52 8.67
CA LEU A 340 5.48 -24.77 8.34
C LEU A 340 6.76 -24.90 9.17
N VAL A 341 7.02 -26.12 9.64
CA VAL A 341 8.27 -26.49 10.33
C VAL A 341 9.14 -27.22 9.32
N ASP A 342 10.26 -26.62 8.94
CA ASP A 342 11.18 -27.12 7.91
C ASP A 342 10.47 -27.44 6.57
N GLY A 343 9.49 -26.61 6.20
CA GLY A 343 8.68 -26.78 4.99
C GLY A 343 7.64 -27.90 5.07
N GLN A 344 7.37 -28.43 6.27
CA GLN A 344 6.40 -29.50 6.52
C GLN A 344 5.33 -29.08 7.53
N LEU A 345 4.19 -29.78 7.51
CA LEU A 345 3.14 -29.58 8.50
C LEU A 345 3.64 -29.94 9.91
N SER A 346 3.41 -29.02 10.87
CA SER A 346 3.61 -29.27 12.30
C SER A 346 2.74 -30.45 12.79
N PRO A 347 3.05 -31.09 13.94
CA PRO A 347 2.18 -32.14 14.49
C PRO A 347 0.73 -31.68 14.70
N ALA A 348 0.53 -30.42 15.08
CA ALA A 348 -0.80 -29.79 15.21
C ALA A 348 -1.46 -29.62 13.84
N ALA A 349 -0.76 -29.04 12.85
CA ALA A 349 -1.27 -28.91 11.49
C ALA A 349 -1.65 -30.27 10.85
N LYS A 350 -0.93 -31.35 11.16
CA LYS A 350 -1.28 -32.72 10.70
C LYS A 350 -2.60 -33.22 11.30
N ARG A 351 -2.89 -32.90 12.56
CA ARG A 351 -4.19 -33.22 13.18
C ARG A 351 -5.29 -32.33 12.59
N GLY A 352 -5.01 -31.04 12.41
CA GLY A 352 -5.87 -30.08 11.74
C GLY A 352 -6.25 -30.49 10.34
N HIS A 353 -5.29 -30.93 9.54
CA HIS A 353 -5.50 -31.46 8.19
C HIS A 353 -6.48 -32.64 8.20
N LYS A 354 -6.29 -33.62 9.11
CA LYS A 354 -7.22 -34.76 9.24
C LYS A 354 -8.62 -34.27 9.59
N LEU A 355 -8.74 -33.31 10.51
CA LEU A 355 -10.02 -32.72 10.89
C LEU A 355 -10.67 -31.99 9.72
N PHE A 356 -9.96 -31.10 9.03
CA PHE A 356 -10.42 -30.36 7.85
C PHE A 356 -11.04 -31.26 6.76
N HIS A 357 -10.43 -32.43 6.55
CA HIS A 357 -10.89 -33.45 5.59
C HIS A 357 -11.94 -34.43 6.17
N SER A 358 -12.25 -34.35 7.45
CA SER A 358 -13.26 -35.22 8.07
C SER A 358 -14.68 -34.76 7.75
N GLU A 359 -15.62 -35.69 7.84
CA GLU A 359 -17.06 -35.43 7.74
C GLU A 359 -17.62 -34.62 8.94
N ARG A 360 -16.88 -34.57 10.06
CA ARG A 360 -17.26 -33.83 11.28
C ARG A 360 -17.36 -32.32 11.01
N VAL A 361 -16.37 -31.75 10.31
CA VAL A 361 -16.34 -30.31 9.96
C VAL A 361 -16.52 -30.07 8.46
N ALA A 362 -16.07 -31.00 7.62
CA ALA A 362 -16.26 -31.01 6.17
C ALA A 362 -15.79 -29.74 5.43
N CYS A 363 -14.75 -29.06 5.93
CA CYS A 363 -14.19 -27.84 5.33
C CYS A 363 -13.75 -28.06 3.86
N HIS A 364 -13.19 -29.24 3.57
CA HIS A 364 -12.74 -29.63 2.24
C HIS A 364 -13.82 -29.64 1.15
N ARG A 365 -15.12 -29.58 1.50
CA ARG A 365 -16.21 -29.55 0.50
C ARG A 365 -16.26 -28.25 -0.28
N CYS A 366 -16.04 -27.13 0.40
CA CYS A 366 -15.93 -25.81 -0.25
C CYS A 366 -14.48 -25.42 -0.50
N HIS A 367 -13.54 -25.96 0.29
CA HIS A 367 -12.10 -25.70 0.17
C HIS A 367 -11.30 -26.96 -0.21
N PRO A 368 -11.54 -27.59 -1.37
CA PRO A 368 -10.79 -28.77 -1.81
C PRO A 368 -9.38 -28.41 -2.30
N ALA A 369 -8.41 -29.26 -2.00
CA ALA A 369 -7.07 -29.20 -2.60
C ALA A 369 -7.13 -29.31 -4.14
N PRO A 370 -6.13 -28.77 -4.88
CA PRO A 370 -4.88 -28.17 -4.40
C PRO A 370 -4.95 -26.66 -4.13
N LYS A 371 -5.97 -25.95 -4.62
CA LYS A 371 -6.11 -24.49 -4.46
C LYS A 371 -6.98 -24.10 -3.25
N TYR A 372 -7.57 -25.08 -2.56
CA TYR A 372 -8.43 -24.87 -1.39
C TYR A 372 -9.59 -23.91 -1.68
N THR A 373 -10.19 -24.05 -2.85
CA THR A 373 -11.41 -23.36 -3.29
C THR A 373 -12.14 -24.25 -4.29
N ASP A 374 -13.47 -24.26 -4.23
CA ASP A 374 -14.34 -24.97 -5.17
C ASP A 374 -14.83 -24.07 -6.32
N LEU A 375 -14.39 -22.80 -6.36
CA LEU A 375 -14.76 -21.80 -7.36
C LEU A 375 -16.27 -21.52 -7.42
N ARG A 376 -16.98 -21.68 -6.29
CA ARG A 376 -18.42 -21.46 -6.21
C ARG A 376 -18.77 -20.44 -5.15
N ALA A 377 -19.88 -19.75 -5.39
CA ALA A 377 -20.48 -18.87 -4.41
C ALA A 377 -21.35 -19.66 -3.42
N HIS A 378 -21.17 -19.43 -2.11
CA HIS A 378 -21.95 -20.07 -1.05
C HIS A 378 -22.54 -19.06 -0.08
N ASN A 379 -23.71 -19.40 0.48
CA ASN A 379 -24.24 -18.70 1.64
C ASN A 379 -23.63 -19.33 2.91
N VAL A 380 -22.68 -18.62 3.50
CA VAL A 380 -22.07 -18.96 4.80
C VAL A 380 -22.62 -18.07 5.93
N GLY A 381 -23.74 -17.40 5.66
CA GLY A 381 -24.49 -16.47 6.51
C GLY A 381 -23.66 -15.31 7.03
N THR A 382 -22.87 -14.74 6.14
CA THR A 382 -22.03 -13.56 6.38
C THR A 382 -22.64 -12.30 5.79
N ARG A 383 -23.87 -12.36 5.26
CA ARG A 383 -24.54 -11.20 4.66
C ARG A 383 -24.70 -10.01 5.63
N ARG A 384 -24.41 -8.80 5.15
CA ARG A 384 -24.67 -7.50 5.78
C ARG A 384 -25.95 -6.88 5.23
N ARG A 385 -26.41 -5.82 5.90
CA ARG A 385 -27.66 -5.12 5.57
C ARG A 385 -27.65 -4.51 4.15
N ASN A 386 -26.52 -3.96 3.72
CA ASN A 386 -26.40 -3.21 2.45
C ASN A 386 -26.00 -4.09 1.25
N GLU A 387 -25.89 -5.40 1.46
CA GLU A 387 -25.53 -6.35 0.41
C GLU A 387 -26.79 -6.87 -0.29
N TYR A 388 -26.74 -6.98 -1.61
CA TYR A 388 -27.85 -7.50 -2.41
C TYR A 388 -27.90 -9.05 -2.39
N THR A 389 -26.74 -9.70 -2.33
CA THR A 389 -26.57 -11.16 -2.28
C THR A 389 -26.25 -11.64 -0.87
N ASP A 390 -26.60 -12.90 -0.57
CA ASP A 390 -26.14 -13.63 0.61
C ASP A 390 -25.07 -14.69 0.30
N ARG A 391 -24.62 -14.74 -0.96
CA ARG A 391 -23.64 -15.70 -1.46
C ARG A 391 -22.36 -14.99 -1.89
N PHE A 392 -21.22 -15.52 -1.47
CA PHE A 392 -19.88 -15.01 -1.77
C PHE A 392 -19.03 -16.11 -2.38
N ASP A 393 -18.19 -15.74 -3.33
CA ASP A 393 -17.18 -16.62 -3.93
C ASP A 393 -16.25 -17.19 -2.86
N THR A 394 -15.95 -18.48 -2.95
CA THR A 394 -15.04 -19.14 -2.00
C THR A 394 -13.61 -18.77 -2.36
N PRO A 395 -12.90 -17.96 -1.55
CA PRO A 395 -11.52 -17.61 -1.86
C PRO A 395 -10.60 -18.84 -1.71
N THR A 396 -9.48 -18.82 -2.44
CA THR A 396 -8.35 -19.73 -2.18
C THR A 396 -7.87 -19.56 -0.73
N LEU A 397 -7.48 -20.66 -0.08
CA LEU A 397 -6.81 -20.61 1.23
C LEU A 397 -5.28 -20.58 1.11
N ILE A 398 -4.73 -20.61 -0.10
CA ILE A 398 -3.28 -20.50 -0.32
C ILE A 398 -2.81 -19.09 0.08
N GLU A 399 -1.76 -19.00 0.91
CA GLU A 399 -1.28 -17.77 1.56
C GLU A 399 -2.30 -17.10 2.52
N VAL A 400 -3.35 -17.80 2.98
CA VAL A 400 -4.38 -17.19 3.86
C VAL A 400 -3.81 -16.61 5.16
N TRP A 401 -2.66 -17.12 5.60
CA TRP A 401 -1.96 -16.66 6.81
C TRP A 401 -1.56 -15.18 6.82
N ARG A 402 -1.53 -14.52 5.65
CA ARG A 402 -1.17 -13.10 5.51
C ARG A 402 -2.27 -12.25 4.88
N THR A 403 -3.50 -12.74 4.82
CA THR A 403 -4.63 -12.02 4.21
C THR A 403 -5.68 -11.61 5.23
N ALA A 404 -5.30 -11.54 6.51
CA ALA A 404 -6.14 -10.92 7.52
C ALA A 404 -6.43 -9.45 7.14
N PRO A 405 -7.59 -8.90 7.51
CA PRO A 405 -8.69 -9.59 8.20
C PRO A 405 -9.48 -10.53 7.27
N TYR A 406 -10.32 -11.40 7.83
CA TYR A 406 -10.98 -12.48 7.10
C TYR A 406 -12.45 -12.18 6.77
N LEU A 407 -12.96 -12.93 5.77
CA LEU A 407 -14.22 -12.70 5.04
C LEU A 407 -14.18 -11.49 4.10
N HIS A 408 -15.23 -11.38 3.29
CA HIS A 408 -15.38 -10.35 2.28
C HIS A 408 -15.45 -8.93 2.85
N ASP A 409 -15.78 -8.77 4.13
CA ASP A 409 -15.88 -7.49 4.82
C ASP A 409 -14.88 -7.35 5.97
N GLY A 410 -13.90 -8.25 6.08
CA GLY A 410 -12.80 -8.12 7.03
C GLY A 410 -13.22 -8.07 8.51
N ARG A 411 -14.35 -8.69 8.90
CA ARG A 411 -14.88 -8.54 10.26
C ARG A 411 -14.15 -9.34 11.35
N TYR A 412 -13.32 -10.31 10.96
CA TYR A 412 -12.57 -11.16 11.88
C TYR A 412 -11.08 -10.96 11.68
N LEU A 413 -10.34 -10.68 12.74
CA LEU A 413 -8.90 -10.42 12.66
C LEU A 413 -8.09 -11.71 12.61
N THR A 414 -8.63 -12.79 13.19
CA THR A 414 -7.98 -14.11 13.25
C THR A 414 -8.84 -15.21 12.64
N VAL A 415 -8.20 -16.28 12.14
CA VAL A 415 -8.91 -17.49 11.69
C VAL A 415 -9.66 -18.14 12.88
N LYS A 416 -9.12 -18.02 14.10
CA LYS A 416 -9.78 -18.54 15.32
C LYS A 416 -11.10 -17.79 15.59
N GLU A 417 -11.11 -16.46 15.53
CA GLU A 417 -12.35 -15.66 15.63
C GLU A 417 -13.37 -16.03 14.56
N LEU A 418 -12.92 -16.17 13.30
CA LEU A 418 -13.78 -16.59 12.19
C LEU A 418 -14.49 -17.93 12.47
N LEU A 419 -13.77 -18.90 13.03
CA LEU A 419 -14.32 -20.22 13.34
C LEU A 419 -15.22 -20.21 14.58
N VAL A 420 -14.80 -19.53 15.65
CA VAL A 420 -15.49 -19.56 16.96
C VAL A 420 -16.66 -18.59 17.00
N GLU A 421 -16.41 -17.31 16.72
CA GLU A 421 -17.42 -16.26 16.76
C GLU A 421 -18.24 -16.23 15.48
N GLY A 422 -17.58 -16.37 14.34
CA GLY A 422 -18.24 -16.41 13.03
C GLY A 422 -18.94 -17.72 12.73
N THR A 423 -18.64 -18.79 13.48
CA THR A 423 -19.18 -20.15 13.27
C THR A 423 -18.98 -20.65 11.84
N HIS A 424 -17.98 -20.13 11.12
CA HIS A 424 -17.77 -20.43 9.70
C HIS A 424 -17.50 -21.93 9.51
N GLY A 425 -18.35 -22.62 8.75
CA GLY A 425 -18.28 -24.08 8.57
C GLY A 425 -18.69 -24.91 9.80
N LEU A 426 -18.91 -24.29 10.96
CA LEU A 426 -19.17 -24.94 12.25
C LEU A 426 -20.60 -24.73 12.78
N ARG A 427 -21.55 -24.34 11.92
CA ARG A 427 -22.95 -24.14 12.32
C ARG A 427 -23.64 -25.43 12.76
N GLY A 428 -24.65 -25.28 13.64
CA GLY A 428 -25.42 -26.40 14.18
C GLY A 428 -24.58 -27.24 15.15
N ASN A 429 -24.77 -28.57 15.13
CA ASN A 429 -24.10 -29.48 16.07
C ASN A 429 -22.59 -29.67 15.77
N ARG A 430 -22.07 -29.09 14.68
CA ARG A 430 -20.66 -29.27 14.29
C ARG A 430 -19.68 -28.56 15.23
N SER A 431 -20.09 -27.47 15.88
CA SER A 431 -19.26 -26.75 16.85
C SER A 431 -19.30 -27.39 18.24
N SER A 432 -20.46 -27.91 18.68
CA SER A 432 -20.65 -28.47 20.03
C SER A 432 -19.82 -29.73 20.32
N GLU A 433 -19.24 -30.34 19.30
CA GLU A 433 -18.43 -31.55 19.39
C GLU A 433 -16.92 -31.30 19.25
N LEU A 434 -16.50 -30.04 19.10
CA LEU A 434 -15.09 -29.67 18.98
C LEU A 434 -14.53 -29.20 20.32
N THR A 435 -13.36 -29.72 20.66
CA THR A 435 -12.56 -29.20 21.77
C THR A 435 -11.80 -27.93 21.34
N GLU A 436 -11.29 -27.17 22.29
CA GLU A 436 -10.40 -26.04 21.97
C GLU A 436 -9.16 -26.49 21.17
N GLN A 437 -8.60 -27.66 21.52
CA GLN A 437 -7.47 -28.25 20.78
C GLN A 437 -7.84 -28.57 19.32
N ASP A 438 -9.06 -29.04 19.05
CA ASP A 438 -9.52 -29.29 17.68
C ASP A 438 -9.55 -27.99 16.85
N ILE A 439 -9.99 -26.90 17.47
CA ILE A 439 -10.03 -25.57 16.84
C ILE A 439 -8.62 -25.08 16.57
N ASP A 440 -7.73 -25.15 17.55
CA ASP A 440 -6.34 -24.71 17.41
C ASP A 440 -5.58 -25.53 16.36
N ASP A 441 -5.79 -26.85 16.32
CA ASP A 441 -5.21 -27.71 15.30
C ASP A 441 -5.72 -27.34 13.89
N LEU A 442 -7.02 -27.04 13.75
CA LEU A 442 -7.61 -26.61 12.48
C LEU A 442 -7.07 -25.24 12.03
N VAL A 443 -6.94 -24.29 12.96
CA VAL A 443 -6.33 -22.97 12.71
C VAL A 443 -4.89 -23.13 12.24
N GLU A 444 -4.09 -23.93 12.93
CA GLU A 444 -2.71 -24.20 12.57
C GLU A 444 -2.61 -24.78 11.15
N PHE A 445 -3.49 -25.71 10.79
CA PHE A 445 -3.51 -26.24 9.42
C PHE A 445 -3.88 -25.18 8.39
N VAL A 446 -4.96 -24.41 8.61
CA VAL A 446 -5.38 -23.36 7.66
C VAL A 446 -4.29 -22.32 7.48
N LEU A 447 -3.61 -21.90 8.54
CA LEU A 447 -2.50 -20.95 8.46
C LEU A 447 -1.24 -21.56 7.81
N SER A 448 -1.12 -22.89 7.74
CA SER A 448 0.00 -23.55 7.04
C SER A 448 -0.13 -23.59 5.51
N LEU A 449 -1.28 -23.16 4.95
CA LEU A 449 -1.61 -23.23 3.52
C LEU A 449 -1.03 -22.11 2.65
#